data_AF-A0A2T6EBF6-F1
#
_entry.id   AF-A0A2T6EBF6-F1
#
_cell.length_a   1.000
_cell.length_b   1.000
_cell.length_c   1.000
_cell.angle_alpha   90.00
_cell.angle_beta   90.00
_cell.angle_gamma   90.00
#
_symmetry.space_group_name_H-M   'P 1'
#
loop_
_entity.id
_entity.type
_entity.pdbx_description
1 polymer ?
#
loop_
_entity_poly.entity_id
_entity_poly.type
_entity_poly.pdbx_seq_one_letter_code
_entity_poly.pdbx_strand_id
1 'polypeptide(L)'
;MAKSPYKDRTLLLKEISSFTTRNGSFFKQNAKRMSDLFEMSVYNDAVKFYRRKKYAIRAKNIMRDGTFKYKLSTSGLNENFSYFIAEKIKSGNMVDCVEIHHNIKVQSSHDPHIYFSADVSIAKKDGTSTEKQKNNRSHSYIPSKKLITFFEVKNMNPFPEVLFSFSGIIYEIKPEFLLDPSALGIDLGRKHLTPCLVFSGAGGQHVESVCEKLGERYGCNIIRGLYANKGKIYSYDKLRTYDG
;
A
#
# COMPACT_ATOMS: atom_id res chain seq x y z
N MET A 1 57.69 -6.60 8.49
CA MET A 1 56.28 -7.04 8.39
C MET A 1 55.52 -6.04 7.55
N ALA A 2 54.88 -6.48 6.46
CA ALA A 2 54.11 -5.59 5.58
C ALA A 2 52.86 -5.08 6.33
N LYS A 3 52.66 -3.75 6.38
CA LYS A 3 51.42 -3.16 6.89
C LYS A 3 50.27 -3.62 5.99
N SER A 4 49.26 -4.26 6.59
CA SER A 4 48.02 -4.62 5.90
C SER A 4 47.47 -3.41 5.15
N PRO A 5 47.06 -3.55 3.87
CA PRO A 5 46.49 -2.45 3.10
C PRO A 5 45.10 -2.03 3.60
N TYR A 6 44.53 -2.78 4.55
CA TYR A 6 43.22 -2.53 5.11
C TYR A 6 43.29 -1.65 6.36
N LYS A 7 42.35 -0.71 6.46
CA LYS A 7 42.19 0.16 7.63
C LYS A 7 41.98 -0.69 8.89
N ASP A 8 42.62 -0.30 9.99
CA ASP A 8 42.51 -1.00 11.27
C ASP A 8 41.03 -1.19 11.65
N ARG A 9 40.65 -2.43 12.01
CA ARG A 9 39.25 -2.81 12.28
C ARG A 9 38.64 -1.98 13.41
N THR A 10 39.42 -1.70 14.45
CA THR A 10 38.98 -0.94 15.62
C THR A 10 38.75 0.52 15.22
N LEU A 11 39.67 1.07 14.41
CA LEU A 11 39.54 2.41 13.86
C LEU A 11 38.31 2.53 12.93
N LEU A 12 38.07 1.54 12.07
CA LEU A 12 36.90 1.50 11.19
C LEU A 12 35.59 1.43 11.99
N LEU A 13 35.50 0.56 13.01
CA LEU A 13 34.32 0.48 13.88
C LEU A 13 34.08 1.79 14.63
N LYS A 14 35.14 2.43 15.12
CA LYS A 14 35.06 3.73 15.80
C LYS A 14 34.58 4.84 14.86
N GLU A 15 35.06 4.86 13.63
CA GLU A 15 34.63 5.82 12.61
C GLU A 15 33.19 5.61 12.18
N ILE A 16 32.78 4.36 11.92
CA ILE A 16 31.39 4.01 11.61
C ILE A 16 30.50 4.45 12.77
N SER A 17 30.81 4.07 14.01
CA SER A 17 30.04 4.48 15.18
C SER A 17 29.95 6.00 15.31
N SER A 18 31.07 6.70 15.16
CA SER A 18 31.12 8.16 15.25
C SER A 18 30.32 8.85 14.14
N PHE A 19 30.36 8.32 12.92
CA PHE A 19 29.60 8.82 11.78
C PHE A 19 28.10 8.57 11.96
N THR A 20 27.72 7.37 12.40
CA THR A 20 26.32 7.00 12.61
C THR A 20 25.70 7.76 13.77
N THR A 21 26.44 8.02 14.85
CA THR A 21 25.96 8.86 15.97
C THR A 21 25.80 10.32 15.55
N ARG A 22 26.74 10.87 14.78
CA ARG A 22 26.68 12.27 14.31
C ARG A 22 25.55 12.51 13.29
N ASN A 23 25.31 11.57 12.39
CA ASN A 23 24.41 11.76 11.26
C ASN A 23 23.12 10.91 11.33
N GLY A 24 22.98 10.04 12.32
CA GLY A 24 21.91 9.03 12.38
C GLY A 24 20.51 9.63 12.48
N SER A 25 20.33 10.73 13.19
CA SER A 25 19.06 11.45 13.27
C SER A 25 18.66 12.05 11.91
N PHE A 26 19.61 12.66 11.21
CA PHE A 26 19.43 13.20 9.87
C PHE A 26 19.08 12.10 8.86
N PHE A 27 19.79 10.98 8.86
CA PHE A 27 19.47 9.84 7.99
C PHE A 27 18.09 9.25 8.29
N LYS A 28 17.74 9.06 9.57
CA LYS A 28 16.41 8.54 9.96
C LYS A 28 15.29 9.47 9.51
N GLN A 29 15.44 10.78 9.66
CA GLN A 29 14.42 11.74 9.24
C GLN A 29 14.25 11.78 7.72
N ASN A 30 15.36 11.79 6.97
CA ASN A 30 15.29 11.82 5.51
C ASN A 30 14.79 10.50 4.92
N ALA A 31 15.25 9.35 5.43
CA ALA A 31 14.78 8.05 4.98
C ALA A 31 13.27 7.87 5.26
N LYS A 32 12.80 8.28 6.44
CA LYS A 32 11.37 8.29 6.77
C LYS A 32 10.58 9.16 5.80
N ARG A 33 11.01 10.41 5.60
CA ARG A 33 10.36 11.32 4.64
C ARG A 33 10.31 10.75 3.23
N MET A 34 11.38 10.07 2.78
CA MET A 34 11.39 9.41 1.48
C MET A 34 10.39 8.25 1.39
N SER A 35 10.23 7.47 2.45
CA SER A 35 9.19 6.42 2.51
C SER A 35 7.80 7.04 2.47
N ASP A 36 7.55 8.04 3.33
CA ASP A 36 6.26 8.74 3.40
C ASP A 36 5.87 9.32 2.03
N LEU A 37 6.80 9.98 1.34
CA LEU A 37 6.58 10.54 -0.01
C LEU A 37 6.31 9.45 -1.06
N PHE A 38 6.97 8.30 -0.93
CA PHE A 38 6.77 7.18 -1.82
C PHE A 38 5.38 6.55 -1.63
N GLU A 39 4.98 6.30 -0.37
CA GLU A 39 3.64 5.83 -0.01
C GLU A 39 2.55 6.81 -0.49
N MET A 40 2.74 8.12 -0.26
CA MET A 40 1.84 9.16 -0.78
C MET A 40 1.73 9.15 -2.30
N SER A 41 2.82 8.88 -3.01
CA SER A 41 2.80 8.77 -4.48
C SER A 41 1.96 7.58 -4.93
N VAL A 42 2.19 6.40 -4.35
CA VAL A 42 1.40 5.19 -4.63
C VAL A 42 -0.08 5.40 -4.31
N TYR A 43 -0.40 6.00 -3.16
CA TYR A 43 -1.76 6.37 -2.77
C TYR A 43 -2.42 7.25 -3.83
N ASN A 44 -1.75 8.32 -4.24
CA ASN A 44 -2.27 9.21 -5.27
C ASN A 44 -2.44 8.48 -6.61
N ASP A 45 -1.58 7.54 -6.97
CA ASP A 45 -1.71 6.79 -8.21
C ASP A 45 -2.88 5.79 -8.21
N ALA A 46 -3.26 5.24 -7.05
CA ALA A 46 -4.52 4.52 -6.89
C ALA A 46 -5.72 5.45 -7.18
N VAL A 47 -5.71 6.69 -6.70
CA VAL A 47 -6.74 7.70 -7.02
C VAL A 47 -6.76 8.01 -8.52
N LYS A 48 -5.58 8.17 -9.15
CA LYS A 48 -5.48 8.42 -10.60
C LYS A 48 -6.04 7.26 -11.42
N PHE A 49 -5.88 6.01 -10.97
CA PHE A 49 -6.48 4.84 -11.62
C PHE A 49 -8.00 4.98 -11.71
N TYR A 50 -8.70 5.23 -10.60
CA TYR A 50 -10.15 5.40 -10.61
C TYR A 50 -10.59 6.57 -11.50
N ARG A 51 -9.86 7.69 -11.46
CA ARG A 51 -10.12 8.82 -12.35
C ARG A 51 -10.01 8.44 -13.84
N ARG A 52 -8.99 7.66 -14.22
CA ARG A 52 -8.83 7.16 -15.61
C ARG A 52 -9.95 6.20 -15.99
N LYS A 53 -10.46 5.41 -15.04
CA LYS A 53 -11.66 4.57 -15.20
C LYS A 53 -12.99 5.35 -15.13
N LYS A 54 -12.93 6.69 -15.28
CA LYS A 54 -14.08 7.61 -15.36
C LYS A 54 -14.89 7.72 -14.07
N TYR A 55 -14.27 7.48 -12.92
CA TYR A 55 -14.86 7.83 -11.63
C TYR A 55 -14.67 9.33 -11.38
N ALA A 56 -15.71 9.99 -10.85
CA ALA A 56 -15.60 11.32 -10.26
C ALA A 56 -14.92 11.20 -8.89
N ILE A 57 -13.83 11.95 -8.69
CA ILE A 57 -13.04 11.91 -7.45
C ILE A 57 -13.39 13.11 -6.60
N ARG A 58 -13.65 12.89 -5.31
CA ARG A 58 -13.90 13.95 -4.32
C ARG A 58 -13.09 13.68 -3.06
N ALA A 59 -12.39 14.69 -2.56
CA ALA A 59 -11.76 14.59 -1.25
C ALA A 59 -12.83 14.71 -0.15
N LYS A 60 -12.63 13.97 0.93
CA LYS A 60 -13.46 14.00 2.14
C LYS A 60 -12.60 14.25 3.36
N ASN A 61 -13.26 14.78 4.38
CA ASN A 61 -12.63 15.13 5.65
C ASN A 61 -11.44 16.10 5.46
N ILE A 62 -11.67 17.17 4.70
CA ILE A 62 -10.72 18.26 4.51
C ILE A 62 -10.63 19.05 5.83
N MET A 63 -9.41 19.43 6.20
CA MET A 63 -9.15 20.16 7.43
C MET A 63 -9.76 21.56 7.37
N ARG A 64 -9.91 22.22 8.52
CA ARG A 64 -10.52 23.56 8.63
C ARG A 64 -9.79 24.62 7.80
N ASP A 65 -8.49 24.44 7.58
CA ASP A 65 -7.65 25.31 6.76
C ASP A 65 -7.69 24.98 5.26
N GLY A 66 -8.56 24.06 4.84
CA GLY A 66 -8.69 23.62 3.45
C GLY A 66 -7.67 22.58 3.01
N THR A 67 -6.79 22.10 3.91
CA THR A 67 -5.73 21.16 3.55
C THR A 67 -6.20 19.70 3.55
N PHE A 68 -5.60 18.90 2.67
CA PHE A 68 -5.74 17.44 2.67
C PHE A 68 -4.69 16.84 3.62
N LYS A 69 -5.15 16.13 4.65
CA LYS A 69 -4.27 15.56 5.67
C LYS A 69 -4.09 14.06 5.48
N TYR A 70 -2.93 13.67 4.95
CA TYR A 70 -2.56 12.26 4.80
C TYR A 70 -2.33 11.57 6.16
N LYS A 71 -2.69 10.30 6.24
CA LYS A 71 -2.37 9.43 7.38
C LYS A 71 -1.05 8.71 7.13
N LEU A 72 0.07 9.27 7.60
CA LEU A 72 1.43 8.72 7.42
C LEU A 72 1.88 7.82 8.59
N SER A 73 0.93 7.30 9.35
CA SER A 73 1.20 6.38 10.45
C SER A 73 0.03 5.43 10.62
N THR A 74 0.28 4.24 11.13
CA THR A 74 -0.75 3.24 11.44
C THR A 74 -1.67 3.66 12.60
N SER A 75 -1.27 4.69 13.36
CA SER A 75 -2.00 5.20 14.53
C SER A 75 -2.97 6.34 14.18
N GLY A 76 -3.95 6.55 15.06
CA GLY A 76 -4.95 7.60 14.94
C GLY A 76 -6.26 7.15 14.28
N LEU A 77 -7.36 7.84 14.65
CA LEU A 77 -8.70 7.58 14.13
C LEU A 77 -8.84 8.11 12.70
N ASN A 78 -9.56 7.36 11.86
CA ASN A 78 -9.70 7.70 10.44
C ASN A 78 -10.37 9.07 10.24
N GLU A 79 -11.31 9.44 11.11
CA GLU A 79 -12.00 10.74 11.12
C GLU A 79 -11.08 11.95 11.32
N ASN A 80 -9.80 11.76 11.66
CA ASN A 80 -8.83 12.84 11.79
C ASN A 80 -7.96 13.05 10.53
N PHE A 81 -8.20 12.27 9.48
CA PHE A 81 -7.42 12.26 8.25
C PHE A 81 -8.31 12.33 7.02
N SER A 82 -7.82 12.99 5.97
CA SER A 82 -8.52 13.12 4.71
C SER A 82 -8.41 11.83 3.89
N TYR A 83 -9.44 11.56 3.09
CA TYR A 83 -9.48 10.42 2.18
C TYR A 83 -10.20 10.80 0.88
N PHE A 84 -10.11 9.95 -0.14
CA PHE A 84 -10.82 10.18 -1.40
C PHE A 84 -12.04 9.27 -1.53
N ILE A 85 -13.12 9.81 -2.08
CA ILE A 85 -14.25 9.04 -2.61
C ILE A 85 -14.15 9.05 -4.13
N ALA A 86 -14.36 7.89 -4.75
CA ALA A 86 -14.48 7.73 -6.19
C ALA A 86 -15.87 7.19 -6.54
N GLU A 87 -16.62 7.93 -7.34
CA GLU A 87 -17.99 7.58 -7.75
C GLU A 87 -18.09 7.35 -9.25
N LYS A 88 -18.72 6.25 -9.65
CA LYS A 88 -19.02 5.96 -11.06
C LYS A 88 -20.51 6.10 -11.30
N ILE A 89 -20.86 6.96 -12.24
CA ILE A 89 -22.24 7.21 -12.65
C ILE A 89 -22.40 6.72 -14.09
N LYS A 90 -23.44 5.94 -14.37
CA LYS A 90 -23.82 5.48 -15.72
C LYS A 90 -25.31 5.73 -15.92
N SER A 91 -25.66 6.45 -16.97
CA SER A 91 -27.05 6.81 -17.30
C SER A 91 -27.80 7.47 -16.13
N GLY A 92 -27.14 8.38 -15.41
CA GLY A 92 -27.71 9.10 -14.26
C GLY A 92 -27.75 8.31 -12.94
N ASN A 93 -27.46 6.99 -12.96
CA ASN A 93 -27.45 6.16 -11.77
C ASN A 93 -26.04 5.92 -11.25
N MET A 94 -25.85 5.97 -9.94
CA MET A 94 -24.60 5.58 -9.31
C MET A 94 -24.45 4.06 -9.38
N VAL A 95 -23.50 3.61 -10.20
CA VAL A 95 -23.24 2.18 -10.41
C VAL A 95 -22.16 1.64 -9.48
N ASP A 96 -21.30 2.52 -8.95
CA ASP A 96 -20.24 2.16 -8.02
C ASP A 96 -19.77 3.37 -7.20
N CYS A 97 -19.35 3.14 -5.96
CA CYS A 97 -18.84 4.16 -5.05
C CYS A 97 -17.87 3.54 -4.05
N VAL A 98 -16.62 4.01 -4.07
CA VAL A 98 -15.53 3.47 -3.26
C VAL A 98 -14.81 4.57 -2.51
N GLU A 99 -14.19 4.20 -1.40
CA GLU A 99 -13.36 5.06 -0.56
C GLU A 99 -11.90 4.59 -0.61
N ILE A 100 -10.97 5.52 -0.74
CA ILE A 100 -9.53 5.27 -0.85
C ILE A 100 -8.85 5.86 0.39
N HIS A 101 -8.39 4.99 1.28
CA HIS A 101 -7.84 5.32 2.60
C HIS A 101 -6.33 5.03 2.66
N HIS A 102 -5.61 5.81 3.46
CA HIS A 102 -4.17 5.66 3.69
C HIS A 102 -3.95 5.06 5.09
N ASN A 103 -3.10 4.05 5.24
CA ASN A 103 -2.64 3.52 6.54
C ASN A 103 -3.78 3.15 7.51
N ILE A 104 -4.90 2.66 7.00
CA ILE A 104 -6.03 2.22 7.82
C ILE A 104 -5.93 0.72 8.09
N LYS A 105 -6.36 0.32 9.28
CA LYS A 105 -6.44 -1.10 9.63
C LYS A 105 -7.50 -1.79 8.77
N VAL A 106 -7.22 -3.01 8.40
CA VAL A 106 -8.12 -3.92 7.70
C VAL A 106 -8.25 -5.16 8.56
N GLN A 107 -9.49 -5.56 8.81
CA GLN A 107 -9.79 -6.76 9.59
C GLN A 107 -9.44 -8.02 8.80
N SER A 108 -8.93 -9.03 9.49
CA SER A 108 -8.73 -10.37 8.92
C SER A 108 -10.06 -10.98 8.42
N SER A 109 -9.98 -11.82 7.40
CA SER A 109 -11.11 -12.64 6.96
C SER A 109 -11.35 -13.85 7.85
N HIS A 110 -10.34 -14.27 8.62
CA HIS A 110 -10.38 -15.48 9.44
C HIS A 110 -10.67 -15.19 10.91
N ASP A 111 -10.24 -14.03 11.43
CA ASP A 111 -10.43 -13.65 12.83
C ASP A 111 -10.89 -12.19 12.98
N PRO A 112 -12.02 -11.91 13.64
CA PRO A 112 -12.56 -10.56 13.78
C PRO A 112 -11.71 -9.63 14.68
N HIS A 113 -10.74 -10.16 15.42
CA HIS A 113 -9.87 -9.43 16.33
C HIS A 113 -8.45 -9.23 15.80
N ILE A 114 -8.11 -9.80 14.63
CA ILE A 114 -6.84 -9.58 13.95
C ILE A 114 -6.99 -8.45 12.94
N TYR A 115 -6.02 -7.54 12.94
CA TYR A 115 -6.01 -6.36 12.08
C TYR A 115 -4.63 -6.15 11.46
N PHE A 116 -4.62 -5.88 10.16
CA PHE A 116 -3.43 -5.52 9.39
C PHE A 116 -3.52 -4.05 8.96
N SER A 117 -2.43 -3.29 9.01
CA SER A 117 -2.44 -1.91 8.49
C SER A 117 -1.88 -1.92 7.08
N ALA A 118 -2.75 -1.75 6.08
CA ALA A 118 -2.31 -1.61 4.70
C ALA A 118 -1.96 -0.15 4.40
N ASP A 119 -0.91 0.06 3.60
CA ASP A 119 -0.46 1.40 3.22
C ASP A 119 -1.55 2.11 2.40
N VAL A 120 -2.21 1.42 1.47
CA VAL A 120 -3.42 1.94 0.80
C VAL A 120 -4.53 0.89 0.86
N SER A 121 -5.73 1.33 1.21
CA SER A 121 -6.93 0.48 1.23
C SER A 121 -8.02 1.09 0.39
N ILE A 122 -8.68 0.29 -0.42
CA ILE A 122 -9.91 0.68 -1.10
C ILE A 122 -11.07 -0.12 -0.53
N ALA A 123 -12.10 0.59 -0.08
CA ALA A 123 -13.28 0.01 0.53
C ALA A 123 -14.54 0.43 -0.21
N LYS A 124 -15.62 -0.32 -0.01
CA LYS A 124 -16.97 0.09 -0.38
C LYS A 124 -17.33 1.39 0.35
N LYS A 125 -18.26 2.16 -0.21
CA LYS A 125 -18.85 3.32 0.47
C LYS A 125 -19.26 2.99 1.91
N ASP A 126 -18.95 3.90 2.85
CA ASP A 126 -19.21 3.74 4.28
C ASP A 126 -18.58 2.44 4.82
N GLY A 127 -17.39 2.12 4.30
CA GLY A 127 -16.69 0.85 4.52
C GLY A 127 -15.82 0.83 5.78
N THR A 128 -15.72 1.94 6.50
CA THR A 128 -14.93 2.06 7.72
C THR A 128 -15.79 1.99 8.97
N SER A 129 -15.35 1.22 9.96
CA SER A 129 -15.93 1.14 11.30
C SER A 129 -14.96 1.73 12.33
N THR A 130 -15.50 2.26 13.43
CA THR A 130 -14.71 2.69 14.60
C THR A 130 -15.25 2.01 15.84
N GLU A 131 -14.39 1.31 16.58
CA GLU A 131 -14.75 0.59 17.80
C GLU A 131 -13.88 1.02 18.98
N LYS A 132 -14.46 0.96 20.19
CA LYS A 132 -13.73 1.15 21.44
C LYS A 132 -13.09 -0.15 21.88
N GLN A 133 -11.81 -0.11 22.16
CA GLN A 133 -11.06 -1.23 22.74
C GLN A 133 -11.26 -1.29 24.27
N LYS A 134 -10.86 -2.42 24.85
CA LYS A 134 -10.89 -2.66 26.32
C LYS A 134 -10.14 -1.59 27.14
N ASN A 135 -9.17 -0.90 26.55
CA ASN A 135 -8.42 0.19 27.18
C ASN A 135 -9.07 1.59 26.98
N ASN A 136 -10.35 1.64 26.61
CA ASN A 136 -11.11 2.84 26.24
C ASN A 136 -10.58 3.65 25.05
N ARG A 137 -9.55 3.18 24.34
CA ARG A 137 -9.09 3.82 23.11
C ARG A 137 -9.94 3.35 21.94
N SER A 138 -10.34 4.27 21.08
CA SER A 138 -10.99 3.91 19.82
C SER A 138 -9.95 3.51 18.77
N HIS A 139 -10.34 2.64 17.84
CA HIS A 139 -9.60 2.42 16.60
C HIS A 139 -10.56 2.34 15.42
N SER A 140 -10.10 2.85 14.28
CA SER A 140 -10.82 2.73 13.01
C SER A 140 -10.24 1.60 12.19
N TYR A 141 -11.10 0.86 11.50
CA TYR A 141 -10.72 -0.25 10.63
C TYR A 141 -11.73 -0.45 9.49
N ILE A 142 -11.34 -1.19 8.46
CA ILE A 142 -12.22 -1.66 7.38
C ILE A 142 -12.55 -3.14 7.65
N PRO A 143 -13.82 -3.53 7.84
CA PRO A 143 -14.19 -4.94 7.88
C PRO A 143 -13.80 -5.66 6.59
N SER A 144 -13.34 -6.91 6.67
CA SER A 144 -12.85 -7.68 5.50
C SER A 144 -13.84 -7.74 4.33
N LYS A 145 -15.15 -7.87 4.64
CA LYS A 145 -16.26 -7.87 3.67
C LYS A 145 -16.49 -6.53 2.96
N LYS A 146 -16.01 -5.43 3.55
CA LYS A 146 -16.12 -4.06 3.01
C LYS A 146 -14.86 -3.64 2.25
N LEU A 147 -13.74 -4.30 2.49
CA LEU A 147 -12.54 -4.11 1.68
C LEU A 147 -12.79 -4.59 0.25
N ILE A 148 -12.35 -3.78 -0.71
CA ILE A 148 -12.29 -4.14 -2.13
C ILE A 148 -10.90 -4.67 -2.40
N THR A 149 -9.87 -3.82 -2.23
CA THR A 149 -8.48 -4.18 -2.48
C THR A 149 -7.54 -3.38 -1.58
N PHE A 150 -6.26 -3.73 -1.57
CA PHE A 150 -5.24 -3.05 -0.79
C PHE A 150 -3.87 -3.04 -1.48
N PHE A 151 -3.01 -2.14 -1.03
CA PHE A 151 -1.65 -1.97 -1.51
C PHE A 151 -0.70 -2.03 -0.32
N GLU A 152 0.36 -2.80 -0.49
CA GLU A 152 1.53 -2.78 0.35
C GLU A 152 2.67 -2.09 -0.40
N VAL A 153 3.35 -1.16 0.24
CA VAL A 153 4.37 -0.32 -0.35
C VAL A 153 5.68 -0.52 0.39
N LYS A 154 6.75 -0.76 -0.37
CA LYS A 154 8.09 -1.00 0.15
C LYS A 154 9.10 -0.15 -0.61
N ASN A 155 9.70 0.80 0.10
CA ASN A 155 10.77 1.63 -0.45
C ASN A 155 12.11 0.89 -0.47
N MET A 156 12.20 -0.17 -1.28
CA MET A 156 13.39 -1.02 -1.44
C MET A 156 13.32 -1.84 -2.73
N ASN A 157 14.38 -2.61 -3.01
CA ASN A 157 14.36 -3.63 -4.06
C ASN A 157 13.51 -4.85 -3.64
N PRO A 158 12.86 -5.56 -4.58
CA PRO A 158 12.13 -6.77 -4.25
C PRO A 158 13.08 -7.90 -3.83
N PHE A 159 12.64 -8.73 -2.88
CA PHE A 159 13.35 -9.94 -2.44
C PHE A 159 12.33 -10.99 -1.94
N PRO A 160 12.68 -12.29 -1.99
CA PRO A 160 11.73 -13.39 -1.84
C PRO A 160 10.87 -13.32 -0.57
N GLU A 161 11.46 -13.01 0.57
CA GLU A 161 10.79 -13.02 1.88
C GLU A 161 9.61 -12.03 1.93
N VAL A 162 9.75 -10.83 1.34
CA VAL A 162 8.64 -9.87 1.26
C VAL A 162 7.57 -10.34 0.28
N LEU A 163 7.96 -10.96 -0.84
CA LEU A 163 7.00 -11.49 -1.82
C LEU A 163 6.14 -12.60 -1.20
N PHE A 164 6.76 -13.53 -0.47
CA PHE A 164 6.04 -14.61 0.22
C PHE A 164 5.24 -14.09 1.42
N SER A 165 5.77 -13.14 2.18
CA SER A 165 5.00 -12.49 3.27
C SER A 165 3.74 -11.82 2.75
N PHE A 166 3.82 -11.15 1.59
CA PHE A 166 2.67 -10.53 0.96
C PHE A 166 1.59 -11.54 0.55
N SER A 167 1.99 -12.73 0.08
CA SER A 167 1.01 -13.81 -0.19
C SER A 167 0.27 -14.26 1.08
N GLY A 168 0.96 -14.29 2.22
CA GLY A 168 0.32 -14.55 3.52
C GLY A 168 -0.67 -13.45 3.92
N ILE A 169 -0.34 -12.19 3.65
CA ILE A 169 -1.27 -11.06 3.89
C ILE A 169 -2.51 -11.17 3.00
N ILE A 170 -2.35 -11.52 1.72
CA ILE A 170 -3.50 -11.78 0.84
C ILE A 170 -4.37 -12.89 1.42
N TYR A 171 -3.76 -14.01 1.82
CA TYR A 171 -4.51 -15.12 2.43
C TYR A 171 -5.29 -14.69 3.68
N GLU A 172 -4.69 -13.84 4.53
CA GLU A 172 -5.27 -13.42 5.79
C GLU A 172 -6.44 -12.43 5.63
N ILE A 173 -6.39 -11.57 4.61
CA ILE A 173 -7.33 -10.43 4.48
C ILE A 173 -8.34 -10.67 3.34
N LYS A 174 -7.86 -11.28 2.26
CA LYS A 174 -8.55 -11.43 0.97
C LYS A 174 -8.28 -12.81 0.36
N PRO A 175 -8.61 -13.90 1.07
CA PRO A 175 -8.33 -15.26 0.63
C PRO A 175 -9.00 -15.59 -0.71
N GLU A 176 -10.07 -14.89 -1.11
CA GLU A 176 -10.73 -15.06 -2.39
C GLU A 176 -9.77 -14.93 -3.59
N PHE A 177 -8.71 -14.11 -3.51
CA PHE A 177 -7.70 -14.01 -4.56
C PHE A 177 -6.79 -15.24 -4.70
N LEU A 178 -6.74 -16.08 -3.68
CA LEU A 178 -5.91 -17.30 -3.68
C LEU A 178 -6.75 -18.57 -3.82
N LEU A 179 -7.92 -18.61 -3.18
CA LEU A 179 -8.74 -19.81 -3.04
C LEU A 179 -9.79 -19.95 -4.15
N ASP A 180 -10.33 -18.85 -4.66
CA ASP A 180 -11.31 -18.87 -5.75
C ASP A 180 -11.11 -17.70 -6.72
N PRO A 181 -10.01 -17.70 -7.50
CA PRO A 181 -9.76 -16.65 -8.48
C PRO A 181 -10.85 -16.54 -9.56
N SER A 182 -11.58 -17.63 -9.83
CA SER A 182 -12.69 -17.66 -10.78
C SER A 182 -13.88 -16.78 -10.36
N ALA A 183 -14.14 -16.66 -9.06
CA ALA A 183 -15.22 -15.81 -8.54
C ALA A 183 -14.95 -14.30 -8.69
N LEU A 184 -13.72 -13.90 -9.00
CA LEU A 184 -13.33 -12.50 -9.18
C LEU A 184 -13.63 -11.95 -10.60
N GLY A 185 -14.09 -12.79 -11.52
CA GLY A 185 -14.12 -12.52 -12.97
C GLY A 185 -15.46 -12.13 -13.60
N ILE A 186 -16.49 -11.72 -12.84
CA ILE A 186 -17.79 -11.37 -13.44
C ILE A 186 -17.79 -9.90 -13.90
N ASP A 187 -17.62 -9.63 -15.20
CA ASP A 187 -17.59 -8.25 -15.75
C ASP A 187 -18.92 -7.50 -15.59
N LEU A 188 -19.10 -6.88 -14.43
CA LEU A 188 -20.19 -5.96 -14.09
C LEU A 188 -19.83 -4.50 -14.45
N GLY A 189 -18.66 -4.26 -15.05
CA GLY A 189 -18.16 -2.93 -15.36
C GLY A 189 -17.62 -2.15 -14.15
N ARG A 190 -17.29 -2.82 -13.03
CA ARG A 190 -16.72 -2.28 -11.79
C ARG A 190 -15.26 -2.72 -11.62
N LYS A 191 -14.41 -2.26 -12.56
CA LYS A 191 -12.99 -2.66 -12.60
C LYS A 191 -12.20 -2.07 -11.44
N HIS A 192 -11.83 -2.92 -10.50
CA HIS A 192 -10.97 -2.62 -9.36
C HIS A 192 -9.60 -3.28 -9.53
N LEU A 193 -8.55 -2.68 -8.97
CA LEU A 193 -7.23 -3.32 -8.96
C LEU A 193 -7.23 -4.52 -8.02
N THR A 194 -6.58 -5.60 -8.41
CA THR A 194 -6.27 -6.71 -7.48
C THR A 194 -5.27 -6.23 -6.42
N PRO A 195 -5.04 -6.97 -5.31
CA PRO A 195 -4.04 -6.61 -4.31
C PRO A 195 -2.69 -6.28 -4.96
N CYS A 196 -2.05 -5.23 -4.47
CA CYS A 196 -0.82 -4.70 -5.06
C CYS A 196 0.33 -4.70 -4.07
N LEU A 197 1.50 -5.16 -4.48
CA LEU A 197 2.76 -4.97 -3.78
C LEU A 197 3.66 -4.07 -4.62
N VAL A 198 4.10 -2.95 -4.06
CA VAL A 198 4.77 -1.89 -4.80
C VAL A 198 6.17 -1.65 -4.25
N PHE A 199 7.17 -1.83 -5.10
CA PHE A 199 8.57 -1.59 -4.80
C PHE A 199 9.09 -0.35 -5.49
N SER A 200 9.90 0.42 -4.76
CA SER A 200 10.54 1.62 -5.30
C SER A 200 11.72 1.27 -6.22
N GLY A 201 12.43 0.19 -5.89
CA GLY A 201 13.59 -0.32 -6.60
C GLY A 201 13.27 -1.42 -7.62
N ALA A 202 14.26 -1.75 -8.44
CA ALA A 202 14.20 -2.84 -9.41
C ALA A 202 15.02 -4.03 -8.90
N GLY A 203 14.56 -5.25 -9.21
CA GLY A 203 15.32 -6.47 -8.94
C GLY A 203 16.18 -6.86 -10.15
N GLY A 204 17.13 -7.77 -9.96
CA GLY A 204 17.80 -8.45 -11.09
C GLY A 204 16.86 -9.42 -11.80
N GLN A 205 17.24 -9.91 -12.98
CA GLN A 205 16.40 -10.73 -13.89
C GLN A 205 15.67 -11.90 -13.19
N HIS A 206 16.35 -12.60 -12.27
CA HIS A 206 15.74 -13.69 -11.51
C HIS A 206 14.59 -13.20 -10.62
N VAL A 207 14.79 -12.10 -9.89
CA VAL A 207 13.76 -11.48 -9.04
C VAL A 207 12.58 -11.00 -9.88
N GLU A 208 12.84 -10.48 -11.08
CA GLU A 208 11.78 -10.08 -12.01
C GLU A 208 10.88 -11.27 -12.38
N SER A 209 11.50 -12.40 -12.73
CA SER A 209 10.81 -13.64 -13.08
C SER A 209 9.99 -14.17 -11.90
N VAL A 210 10.53 -14.10 -10.68
CA VAL A 210 9.80 -14.50 -9.47
C VAL A 210 8.58 -13.59 -9.25
N CYS A 211 8.75 -12.27 -9.36
CA CYS A 211 7.62 -11.34 -9.21
C CYS A 211 6.52 -11.59 -10.24
N GLU A 212 6.88 -11.86 -11.50
CA GLU A 212 5.91 -12.19 -12.55
C GLU A 212 5.17 -13.49 -12.24
N LYS A 213 5.89 -14.56 -11.89
CA LYS A 213 5.31 -15.87 -11.62
C LYS A 213 4.45 -15.90 -10.36
N LEU A 214 4.85 -15.20 -9.30
CA LEU A 214 4.04 -15.07 -8.08
C LEU A 214 2.82 -14.18 -8.33
N GLY A 215 2.98 -13.08 -9.08
CA GLY A 215 1.86 -12.27 -9.53
C GLY A 215 0.83 -13.11 -10.28
N GLU A 216 1.25 -13.84 -11.33
CA GLU A 216 0.45 -14.84 -12.08
C GLU A 216 -0.28 -15.82 -11.16
N ARG A 217 0.45 -16.51 -10.29
CA ARG A 217 -0.09 -17.55 -9.42
C ARG A 217 -1.12 -17.04 -8.42
N TYR A 218 -0.91 -15.85 -7.86
CA TYR A 218 -1.73 -15.32 -6.75
C TYR A 218 -2.72 -14.25 -7.18
N GLY A 219 -2.89 -14.02 -8.48
CA GLY A 219 -3.84 -13.05 -8.99
C GLY A 219 -3.58 -11.61 -8.51
N CYS A 220 -2.33 -11.27 -8.17
CA CYS A 220 -1.97 -9.97 -7.60
C CYS A 220 -1.05 -9.17 -8.53
N ASN A 221 -0.92 -7.87 -8.26
CA ASN A 221 -0.02 -6.99 -9.00
C ASN A 221 1.27 -6.80 -8.19
N ILE A 222 2.43 -7.06 -8.80
CA ILE A 222 3.74 -6.78 -8.19
C ILE A 222 4.45 -5.73 -9.04
N ILE A 223 4.53 -4.51 -8.52
CA ILE A 223 4.99 -3.31 -9.24
C ILE A 223 6.41 -2.99 -8.78
N ARG A 224 7.31 -2.70 -9.72
CA ARG A 224 8.75 -2.55 -9.48
C ARG A 224 9.31 -1.32 -10.17
N GLY A 225 10.44 -0.82 -9.67
CA GLY A 225 11.29 0.14 -10.39
C GLY A 225 10.68 1.53 -10.58
N LEU A 226 9.86 2.00 -9.65
CA LEU A 226 9.21 3.31 -9.76
C LEU A 226 10.20 4.49 -9.83
N TYR A 227 11.33 4.40 -9.13
CA TYR A 227 12.40 5.41 -9.24
C TYR A 227 13.27 5.24 -10.49
N ALA A 228 13.51 4.00 -10.93
CA ALA A 228 14.27 3.73 -12.15
C ALA A 228 13.60 4.32 -13.41
N ASN A 229 12.27 4.41 -13.40
CA ASN A 229 11.47 4.96 -14.50
C ASN A 229 11.18 6.47 -14.35
N LYS A 230 12.06 7.25 -13.69
CA LYS A 230 11.92 8.72 -13.51
C LYS A 230 10.56 9.15 -12.93
N GLY A 231 10.03 8.41 -11.96
CA GLY A 231 8.76 8.75 -11.30
C GLY A 231 7.52 8.55 -12.18
N LYS A 232 7.65 7.95 -13.37
CA LYS A 232 6.51 7.43 -14.12
C LYS A 232 6.24 6.01 -13.64
N ILE A 233 5.19 5.87 -12.85
CA ILE A 233 4.61 4.56 -12.63
C ILE A 233 4.17 4.02 -13.99
N TYR A 234 4.48 2.74 -14.28
CA TYR A 234 3.73 1.94 -15.24
C TYR A 234 2.24 2.31 -15.09
N SER A 235 1.58 2.76 -16.16
CA SER A 235 0.17 3.13 -16.00
C SER A 235 -0.58 1.97 -15.37
N TYR A 236 -1.25 2.22 -14.22
CA TYR A 236 -2.06 1.20 -13.54
C TYR A 236 -3.19 0.66 -14.46
N ASP A 237 -3.39 1.27 -15.63
CA ASP A 237 -4.34 0.81 -16.65
C ASP A 237 -4.02 -0.58 -17.21
N LYS A 238 -2.74 -1.00 -17.20
CA LYS A 238 -2.29 -2.32 -17.66
C LYS A 238 -2.20 -3.36 -16.53
N LEU A 239 -2.49 -2.95 -15.29
CA LEU A 239 -2.48 -3.85 -14.16
C LEU A 239 -3.72 -4.73 -14.16
N ARG A 240 -3.62 -5.86 -13.46
CA ARG A 240 -4.73 -6.78 -13.31
C ARG A 240 -5.84 -6.11 -12.55
N THR A 241 -7.03 -6.25 -13.11
CA THR A 241 -8.27 -5.79 -12.51
C THR A 241 -9.23 -6.94 -12.41
N TYR A 242 -10.16 -6.82 -11.48
CA TYR A 242 -11.27 -7.73 -11.29
C TYR A 242 -12.55 -6.91 -11.11
N ASP A 243 -13.70 -7.55 -11.25
CA ASP A 243 -14.98 -6.91 -11.05
C ASP A 243 -15.52 -7.34 -9.68
N GLY A 244 -15.63 -6.38 -8.77
CA GLY A 244 -15.96 -6.60 -7.35
C GLY A 244 -17.34 -6.14 -6.91
#